data_AF-A0A7X1FIG9-F1
#
_entry.id   AF-A0A7X1FIG9-F1
#
_cell.length_a   1.000
_cell.length_b   1.000
_cell.length_c   1.000
_cell.angle_alpha   90.00
_cell.angle_beta   90.00
_cell.angle_gamma   90.00
#
_symmetry.space_group_name_H-M   'P 1'
#
loop_
_entity.id
_entity.type
_entity.pdbx_description
1 polymer ?
#
loop_
_entity_poly.entity_id
_entity_poly.type
_entity_poly.pdbx_seq_one_letter_code
_entity_poly.pdbx_strand_id
1 'polypeptide(L)' 'MTEPADAADEYVMMQAAHWCIRLREDDCSLAERQAFEDWLLSDPSHACEYSRMLEVWDLTGQLVPGTPAA' A
#
# COMPACT_ATOMS: atom_id res chain seq x y z
N MET A 1 19.81 3.17 -18.48
CA MET A 1 20.45 3.40 -17.18
C MET A 1 19.34 3.88 -16.27
N THR A 2 18.88 3.06 -15.32
CA THR A 2 17.88 3.50 -14.34
C THR A 2 18.58 4.45 -13.38
N GLU A 3 18.05 5.67 -13.26
CA GLU A 3 18.56 6.68 -12.34
C GLU A 3 18.29 6.26 -10.89
N PRO A 4 19.17 6.58 -9.93
CA PRO A 4 19.02 6.16 -8.54
C PRO A 4 17.73 6.66 -7.87
N ALA A 5 17.09 7.71 -8.42
CA ALA A 5 15.81 8.21 -7.94
C ALA A 5 14.64 7.22 -8.20
N ASP A 6 14.69 6.45 -9.28
CA ASP A 6 13.65 5.50 -9.67
C ASP A 6 13.66 4.28 -8.72
N ALA A 7 14.85 3.79 -8.37
CA ALA A 7 15.00 2.68 -7.43
C ALA A 7 14.50 3.01 -6.01
N ALA A 8 14.61 4.27 -5.59
CA ALA A 8 14.07 4.72 -4.31
C ALA A 8 12.53 4.79 -4.35
N ASP A 9 11.95 5.26 -5.45
CA ASP A 9 10.51 5.30 -5.67
C ASP A 9 9.91 3.88 -5.71
N GLU A 10 10.55 2.96 -6.45
CA GLU A 10 10.19 1.53 -6.46
C GLU A 10 10.23 0.92 -5.05
N TYR A 11 11.25 1.26 -4.25
CA TYR A 11 11.36 0.77 -2.88
C TYR A 11 10.22 1.29 -1.98
N VAL A 12 9.82 2.56 -2.14
CA VAL A 12 8.67 3.14 -1.43
C VAL A 12 7.37 2.47 -1.87
N MET A 13 7.17 2.27 -3.18
CA MET A 13 6.02 1.56 -3.72
C MET A 13 5.89 0.14 -3.16
N MET A 14 7.01 -0.59 -3.08
CA MET A 14 7.04 -1.95 -2.50
C MET A 14 6.68 -1.95 -1.01
N GLN A 15 7.17 -0.97 -0.24
CA GLN A 15 6.81 -0.83 1.18
C GLN A 15 5.33 -0.49 1.35
N ALA A 16 4.79 0.42 0.53
CA ALA A 16 3.37 0.77 0.53
C ALA A 16 2.47 -0.46 0.28
N ALA A 17 2.83 -1.29 -0.72
CA ALA A 17 2.13 -2.53 -1.01
C ALA A 17 2.22 -3.53 0.15
N HIS A 18 3.38 -3.66 0.78
CA HIS A 18 3.56 -4.51 1.96
C HIS A 18 2.65 -4.08 3.13
N TRP A 19 2.62 -2.78 3.43
CA TRP A 19 1.74 -2.24 4.47
C TRP A 19 0.25 -2.41 4.16
N CYS A 20 -0.15 -2.32 2.88
CA CYS A 20 -1.52 -2.58 2.46
C CYS A 20 -2.01 -3.99 2.79
N ILE A 21 -1.12 -4.99 2.74
CA ILE A 21 -1.41 -6.36 3.12
C ILE A 21 -1.41 -6.48 4.64
N ARG A 22 -0.31 -6.06 5.29
CA ARG A 22 -0.11 -6.19 6.75
C ARG A 22 -1.22 -5.57 7.58
N LEU A 23 -1.65 -4.35 7.25
CA LEU A 23 -2.71 -3.64 7.98
C LEU A 23 -4.09 -4.27 7.81
N ARG A 24 -4.25 -5.14 6.82
CA ARG A 24 -5.49 -5.84 6.49
C ARG A 24 -5.52 -7.26 7.06
N GLU A 25 -4.39 -7.76 7.57
CA GLU A 25 -4.34 -9.01 8.31
C GLU A 25 -4.92 -8.82 9.72
N ASP A 26 -5.70 -9.79 10.18
CA ASP A 26 -6.37 -9.74 11.49
C ASP A 26 -5.37 -9.83 12.66
N ASP A 27 -4.20 -10.44 12.41
CA ASP A 27 -3.10 -10.59 13.38
C ASP A 27 -2.21 -9.34 13.51
N CYS A 28 -2.55 -8.24 12.81
CA CYS A 28 -1.75 -7.02 12.82
C CYS A 28 -1.65 -6.41 14.22
N SER A 29 -0.43 -6.45 14.76
CA SER A 29 -0.10 -6.01 16.11
C SER A 29 0.01 -4.49 16.23
N LEU A 30 -0.17 -3.98 17.44
CA LEU A 30 -0.04 -2.56 17.74
C LEU A 30 1.38 -2.02 17.44
N ALA A 31 2.41 -2.88 17.53
CA ALA A 31 3.77 -2.54 17.14
C ALA A 31 3.92 -2.35 15.62
N GLU A 32 3.26 -3.17 14.80
CA GLU A 32 3.27 -3.03 13.34
C GLU A 32 2.53 -1.76 12.90
N ARG A 33 1.41 -1.44 13.57
CA ARG A 33 0.69 -0.17 13.33
C ARG A 33 1.55 1.05 13.64
N GLN A 34 2.27 1.04 14.77
CA GLN A 34 3.20 2.12 15.10
C GLN A 34 4.35 2.22 14.10
N ALA A 35 4.90 1.09 13.64
CA ALA A 35 5.95 1.10 12.63
C ALA A 35 5.44 1.65 11.28
N PHE A 36 4.19 1.39 10.93
CA PHE A 36 3.54 1.99 9.77
C PHE A 36 3.36 3.50 9.92
N GLU A 37 2.91 3.96 11.10
CA GLU A 37 2.78 5.39 11.38
C GLU A 37 4.13 6.12 11.31
N ASP A 38 5.19 5.53 11.87
CA ASP A 38 6.56 6.06 11.78
C ASP A 38 7.06 6.11 10.33
N TRP A 39 6.78 5.05 9.56
CA TRP A 39 7.08 5.01 8.14
C TRP A 39 6.35 6.13 7.37
N LEU A 40 5.06 6.35 7.61
CA LEU A 40 4.30 7.44 6.98
C LEU A 40 4.84 8.83 7.34
N LEU A 41 5.26 9.02 8.59
CA LEU A 41 5.80 10.30 9.07
C LEU A 41 7.23 10.58 8.60
N SER A 42 7.95 9.54 8.18
CA SER A 42 9.34 9.66 7.72
C SER A 42 9.47 10.46 6.43
N ASP A 43 8.54 10.29 5.47
CA ASP A 43 8.58 11.01 4.20
C ASP A 43 7.17 11.24 3.62
N PRO A 44 6.85 12.45 3.11
CA PRO A 44 5.54 12.71 2.51
C PRO A 44 5.25 11.86 1.27
N SER A 45 6.27 11.36 0.56
CA SER A 45 6.11 10.47 -0.60
C SER A 45 5.57 9.11 -0.18
N HIS A 46 5.89 8.63 1.04
CA HIS A 46 5.34 7.39 1.58
C HIS A 46 3.81 7.46 1.70
N ALA A 47 3.28 8.60 2.16
CA ALA A 47 1.85 8.82 2.26
C ALA A 47 1.18 8.88 0.86
N CYS A 48 1.85 9.49 -0.12
CA CYS A 48 1.37 9.52 -1.51
C CYS A 48 1.30 8.10 -2.11
N GLU A 49 2.38 7.33 -2.01
CA GLU A 49 2.43 5.97 -2.57
C GLU A 49 1.49 5.00 -1.86
N TYR A 50 1.37 5.10 -0.53
CA TYR A 50 0.39 4.33 0.21
C TYR A 50 -1.06 4.66 -0.21
N SER A 51 -1.37 5.94 -0.43
CA SER A 51 -2.68 6.35 -0.92
C SER A 51 -2.99 5.75 -2.30
N ARG A 52 -2.02 5.77 -3.23
CA ARG A 52 -2.16 5.13 -4.55
C ARG A 52 -2.42 3.63 -4.45
N MET A 53 -1.70 2.93 -3.57
CA MET A 53 -1.90 1.49 -3.35
C MET A 53 -3.28 1.19 -2.77
N LEU A 54 -3.80 2.07 -1.89
CA LEU A 54 -5.17 1.96 -1.39
C LEU A 54 -6.23 2.16 -2.48
N GLU A 55 -6.04 3.14 -3.37
CA GLU A 55 -6.95 3.37 -4.50
C GLU A 55 -7.01 2.14 -5.42
N VAL A 56 -5.86 1.55 -5.75
CA VAL A 56 -5.80 0.31 -6.54
C VAL A 56 -6.55 -0.83 -5.83
N TRP A 57 -6.33 -0.98 -4.52
CA TRP A 57 -7.00 -2.02 -3.75
C TRP A 57 -8.52 -1.82 -3.68
N ASP A 58 -8.98 -0.60 -3.45
CA ASP A 58 -10.40 -0.26 -3.43
C ASP A 58 -11.07 -0.60 -4.77
N LEU A 59 -10.44 -0.22 -5.89
CA LEU A 59 -10.90 -0.58 -7.23
C LEU A 59 -11.00 -2.10 -7.43
N THR A 60 -10.05 -2.88 -6.90
CA THR A 60 -10.11 -4.35 -7.00
C THR A 60 -11.22 -4.96 -6.12
N GLY A 61 -11.54 -4.35 -4.98
CA GLY A 61 -12.63 -4.80 -4.11
C GLY A 61 -14.02 -4.57 -4.69
N GLN A 62 -14.16 -3.61 -5.61
CA GLN A 62 -15.42 -3.31 -6.31
C GLN A 62 -15.70 -4.25 -7.50
N LEU A 63 -14.75 -5.10 -7.88
CA LEU A 63 -14.97 -6.14 -8.87
C LEU A 63 -15.79 -7.28 -8.25
N VAL A 64 -17.11 -7.08 -8.13
CA VAL A 64 -18.02 -8.21 -7.99
C VAL A 64 -17.81 -9.14 -9.19
N PRO A 65 -17.46 -10.42 -8.99
CA PRO A 65 -17.41 -11.36 -10.10
C PRO A 65 -18.82 -11.37 -10.68
N GLY A 66 -18.94 -10.84 -11.90
CA GLY A 66 -20.24 -10.58 -12.50
C GLY A 66 -21.09 -11.84 -12.40
N THR A 67 -22.12 -11.81 -11.57
CA THR A 67 -23.24 -12.72 -11.72
C THR A 67 -23.75 -12.50 -13.14
N PRO A 68 -23.63 -13.47 -14.07
CA PRO A 68 -24.24 -13.32 -15.37
C PRO A 68 -25.74 -13.17 -15.12
N ALA A 69 -26.30 -12.03 -15.53
CA ALA A 69 -27.75 -11.86 -15.56
C ALA A 69 -28.31 -12.93 -16.51
N ALA A 70 -29.07 -13.87 -15.94
CA ALA A 70 -29.77 -14.94 -16.65
C ALA A 70 -31.02 -14.41 -17.36
#